data_AF-A0A1W9HJ29-F1
#
_entry.id   AF-A0A1W9HJ29-F1
#
_cell.length_a   1.000
_cell.length_b   1.000
_cell.length_c   1.000
_cell.angle_alpha   90.00
_cell.angle_beta   90.00
_cell.angle_gamma   90.00
#
_symmetry.space_group_name_H-M   'P 1'
#
loop_
_entity.id
_entity.type
_entity.pdbx_description
1 polymer ?
#
loop_
_entity_poly.entity_id
_entity_poly.type
_entity_poly.pdbx_seq_one_letter_code
_entity_poly.pdbx_strand_id
1 'polypeptide(L)'
;MKYLLIGILFLVGVTSYNNCAPEHQQGASSISGATAWSCTDQLDNLSLFSKTYHPFLMNNCASCHSGGGPGPGAFASSGVQLAFDSFNGLGFSRINARALDGHSSGSGPRHTSAINSLTDLYVDGLQSIEKCQKNGGDTLVQNQDDPNRWRTHSKAINPRLTEPVTVSWDLSTEILPNTGYVGSQYAGVTLSAQVQIFQRPGVFAYVISSPRLSTTNTDIHIQSLLFKLNGNASPAQRAFYYVDRGIRIGSELVSGGAMVVMGDVRTTDVLSVSIGKLERVTLPPPVQGPDVSFGVASQSVTEGYQIINIPVVLSKPWDQPTSAEIYFGPDTTIKDQCCRTTINDDGMDINVSHFDRDIQDYDVDPLLPMNGRLQFEGVNVRGRYLVTFGIGETSKMLKIKVVQDSRDELNEILHLKIDPTKLSGLRAASTLQDFRLTIVDEDAPYSGTALTYTSLMSNGGILANECLRCHNSVLNRGGYDITNYEQLIRKAILRPGDPANSIMFLRMDADNIPGLDPMPLTGLIDPAQRFDVKQWILQGALNN
;
A
#
# COMPACT_ATOMS: atom_id res chain seq x y z
N MET A 1 45.87 -48.20 27.36
CA MET A 1 44.95 -48.92 26.46
C MET A 1 43.95 -47.92 25.90
N LYS A 2 43.86 -47.86 24.57
CA LYS A 2 42.71 -47.46 23.74
C LYS A 2 42.15 -46.03 23.88
N TYR A 3 42.42 -45.28 22.80
CA TYR A 3 41.67 -44.18 22.23
C TYR A 3 40.14 -44.32 22.38
N LEU A 4 39.47 -43.21 22.70
CA LEU A 4 38.11 -42.95 22.21
C LEU A 4 38.00 -41.47 21.83
N LEU A 5 38.08 -41.22 20.52
CA LEU A 5 37.68 -39.98 19.87
C LEU A 5 36.17 -39.78 20.08
N ILE A 6 35.76 -38.62 20.61
CA ILE A 6 34.44 -38.05 20.37
C ILE A 6 34.68 -36.64 19.84
N GLY A 7 34.58 -36.52 18.51
CA GLY A 7 34.57 -35.24 17.82
C GLY A 7 33.22 -34.57 18.03
N ILE A 8 33.22 -33.45 18.75
CA ILE A 8 32.09 -32.53 18.78
C ILE A 8 32.32 -31.55 17.63
N LEU A 9 31.60 -31.78 16.52
CA LEU A 9 31.36 -30.78 15.49
C LEU A 9 30.52 -29.66 16.14
N PHE A 10 31.16 -28.56 16.55
CA PHE A 10 30.44 -27.30 16.72
C PHE A 10 30.24 -26.69 15.34
N LEU A 11 29.04 -26.92 14.79
CA LEU A 11 28.53 -26.24 13.62
C LEU A 11 28.32 -24.76 14.01
N VAL A 12 29.32 -23.91 13.76
CA VAL A 12 29.13 -22.45 13.78
C VAL A 12 28.26 -22.11 12.58
N GLY A 13 26.95 -22.05 12.80
CA GLY A 13 26.02 -21.44 11.87
C GLY A 13 26.36 -19.95 11.78
N VAL A 14 27.12 -19.58 10.75
CA VAL A 14 27.24 -18.19 10.31
C VAL A 14 25.85 -17.78 9.83
N THR A 15 25.07 -17.17 10.71
CA THR A 15 23.93 -16.35 10.29
C THR A 15 24.51 -15.12 9.61
N SER A 16 24.64 -15.19 8.29
CA SER A 16 24.82 -14.01 7.46
C SER A 16 23.57 -13.14 7.63
N TYR A 17 23.68 -12.08 8.43
CA TYR A 17 22.75 -10.98 8.38
C TYR A 17 22.91 -10.30 7.01
N ASN A 18 22.06 -10.69 6.05
CA ASN A 18 21.79 -9.90 4.87
C ASN A 18 20.98 -8.68 5.29
N ASN A 19 21.66 -7.63 5.76
CA ASN A 19 21.08 -6.29 5.79
C ASN A 19 21.07 -5.74 4.37
N CYS A 20 20.20 -6.28 3.52
CA CYS A 20 19.71 -5.57 2.35
C CYS A 20 18.57 -4.68 2.84
N ALA A 21 18.83 -3.39 2.99
CA ALA A 21 17.77 -2.40 3.14
C ALA A 21 16.83 -2.46 1.92
N PRO A 22 15.53 -2.15 2.06
CA PRO A 22 14.52 -2.38 1.01
C PRO A 22 14.64 -1.46 -0.23
N GLU A 23 15.71 -0.67 -0.38
CA GLU A 23 15.76 0.46 -1.31
C GLU A 23 16.32 0.12 -2.71
N HIS A 24 16.48 -1.17 -3.02
CA HIS A 24 16.94 -1.63 -4.34
C HIS A 24 16.04 -2.73 -4.91
N GLN A 25 14.78 -2.39 -5.20
CA GLN A 25 14.02 -3.13 -6.20
C GLN A 25 13.63 -2.22 -7.37
N GLN A 26 13.98 -2.74 -8.55
CA GLN A 26 13.61 -2.33 -9.91
C GLN A 26 14.49 -1.25 -10.59
N GLY A 27 15.37 -1.70 -11.47
CA GLY A 27 15.59 -1.00 -12.75
C GLY A 27 16.98 -0.46 -13.11
N ALA A 28 18.04 -0.61 -12.30
CA ALA A 28 19.36 -0.08 -12.68
C ALA A 28 20.48 -1.12 -12.52
N SER A 29 20.80 -1.83 -13.60
CA SER A 29 22.05 -2.59 -13.71
C SER A 29 23.18 -1.63 -14.04
N SER A 30 24.10 -1.41 -13.09
CA SER A 30 25.37 -0.71 -13.32
C SER A 30 26.43 -1.69 -13.79
N ILE A 31 26.77 -1.65 -15.09
CA ILE A 31 27.93 -2.35 -15.66
C ILE A 31 29.17 -1.46 -15.50
N SER A 32 30.19 -1.99 -14.82
CA SER A 32 31.52 -1.38 -14.68
C SER A 32 32.60 -2.36 -15.15
N GLY A 33 33.16 -2.10 -16.34
CA GLY A 33 34.30 -2.81 -16.90
C GLY A 33 35.13 -1.87 -17.77
N ALA A 34 36.34 -1.54 -17.32
CA ALA A 34 37.20 -0.49 -17.86
C ALA A 34 38.05 -0.98 -19.06
N THR A 35 37.91 -0.31 -20.20
CA THR A 35 38.94 -0.04 -21.23
C THR A 35 38.61 1.33 -21.84
N ALA A 36 39.51 1.99 -22.56
CA ALA A 36 39.27 3.36 -23.07
C ALA A 36 38.02 3.43 -23.98
N TRP A 37 37.01 4.22 -23.58
CA TRP A 37 35.70 4.25 -24.23
C TRP A 37 35.61 5.34 -25.31
N SER A 38 35.47 4.93 -26.57
CA SER A 38 35.08 5.79 -27.70
C SER A 38 33.56 6.06 -27.69
N CYS A 39 33.11 7.08 -28.45
CA CYS A 39 31.68 7.35 -28.69
C CYS A 39 30.86 6.10 -29.08
N THR A 40 31.52 5.05 -29.55
CA THR A 40 30.91 3.84 -30.13
C THR A 40 30.34 2.85 -29.11
N ASP A 41 30.83 2.80 -27.87
CA ASP A 41 30.59 1.60 -27.04
C ASP A 41 29.49 1.75 -25.98
N GLN A 42 29.02 2.98 -25.70
CA GLN A 42 27.96 3.22 -24.71
C GLN A 42 26.97 4.33 -25.06
N LEU A 43 27.22 5.15 -26.09
CA LEU A 43 26.26 6.11 -26.64
C LEU A 43 25.70 5.53 -27.95
N ASP A 44 25.28 4.29 -27.89
CA ASP A 44 24.52 3.68 -28.97
C ASP A 44 23.02 3.92 -28.74
N ASN A 45 22.26 3.74 -29.81
CA ASN A 45 20.82 3.88 -29.78
C ASN A 45 20.17 2.91 -28.77
N LEU A 46 20.83 1.79 -28.47
CA LEU A 46 20.42 0.80 -27.47
C LEU A 46 20.48 1.37 -26.05
N SER A 47 21.58 2.00 -25.63
CA SER A 47 21.67 2.61 -24.31
C SER A 47 20.75 3.81 -24.17
N LEU A 48 20.49 4.55 -25.25
CA LEU A 48 19.52 5.64 -25.22
C LEU A 48 18.10 5.08 -25.02
N PHE A 49 17.73 4.05 -25.78
CA PHE A 49 16.45 3.35 -25.66
C PHE A 49 16.25 2.76 -24.26
N SER A 50 17.26 2.07 -23.72
CA SER A 50 17.17 1.39 -22.43
C SER A 50 16.89 2.34 -21.26
N LYS A 51 17.31 3.61 -21.38
CA LYS A 51 17.12 4.65 -20.36
C LYS A 51 15.87 5.51 -20.58
N THR A 52 15.30 5.48 -21.78
CA THR A 52 14.17 6.34 -22.15
C THR A 52 12.90 5.51 -22.35
N TYR A 53 12.74 4.92 -23.52
CA TYR A 53 11.52 4.21 -23.90
C TYR A 53 11.36 2.87 -23.18
N HIS A 54 12.44 2.13 -22.91
CA HIS A 54 12.33 0.77 -22.40
C HIS A 54 11.54 0.65 -21.08
N PRO A 55 11.79 1.48 -20.04
CA PRO A 55 11.00 1.43 -18.81
C PRO A 55 9.52 1.74 -19.03
N PHE A 56 9.20 2.72 -19.89
CA PHE A 56 7.82 3.05 -20.23
C PHE A 56 7.12 1.89 -20.94
N LEU A 57 7.78 1.29 -21.93
CA LEU A 57 7.24 0.19 -22.72
C LEU A 57 7.07 -1.07 -21.87
N MET A 58 8.03 -1.38 -20.99
CA MET A 58 7.92 -2.49 -20.03
C MET A 58 6.70 -2.32 -19.12
N ASN A 59 6.49 -1.12 -18.57
CA ASN A 59 5.41 -0.88 -17.62
C ASN A 59 4.02 -0.84 -18.26
N ASN A 60 3.92 -0.35 -19.50
CA ASN A 60 2.62 -0.07 -20.12
C ASN A 60 2.25 -1.02 -21.26
N CYS A 61 3.23 -1.72 -21.85
CA CYS A 61 3.04 -2.48 -23.08
C CYS A 61 3.50 -3.95 -22.99
N ALA A 62 4.22 -4.36 -21.94
CA ALA A 62 4.78 -5.71 -21.85
C ALA A 62 3.75 -6.85 -21.83
N SER A 63 2.52 -6.59 -21.37
CA SER A 63 1.45 -7.60 -21.41
C SER A 63 1.14 -8.08 -22.83
N CYS A 64 1.36 -7.23 -23.84
CA CYS A 64 1.10 -7.55 -25.24
C CYS A 64 2.39 -7.69 -26.07
N HIS A 65 3.46 -6.97 -25.73
CA HIS A 65 4.67 -6.80 -26.56
C HIS A 65 5.97 -7.30 -25.90
N SER A 66 5.89 -8.31 -25.02
CA SER A 66 7.04 -8.87 -24.29
C SER A 66 7.90 -9.89 -25.07
N GLY A 67 7.55 -10.21 -26.32
CA GLY A 67 8.14 -11.30 -27.08
C GLY A 67 7.41 -12.62 -26.79
N GLY A 68 6.46 -12.98 -27.67
CA GLY A 68 5.52 -14.09 -27.44
C GLY A 68 4.15 -13.64 -26.90
N GLY A 69 3.98 -12.35 -26.62
CA GLY A 69 2.68 -11.76 -26.34
C GLY A 69 1.77 -11.67 -27.56
N PRO A 70 0.47 -11.36 -27.37
CA PRO A 70 -0.53 -11.29 -28.45
C PRO A 70 -0.30 -10.15 -29.46
N GLY A 71 0.52 -9.14 -29.12
CA GLY A 71 0.78 -7.99 -29.97
C GLY A 71 1.95 -8.22 -30.95
N PRO A 72 1.97 -7.54 -32.11
CA PRO A 72 3.09 -7.62 -33.03
C PRO A 72 4.33 -6.93 -32.46
N GLY A 73 5.49 -7.59 -32.58
CA GLY A 73 6.78 -7.09 -32.09
C GLY A 73 7.06 -7.38 -30.61
N ALA A 74 8.31 -7.15 -30.21
CA ALA A 74 8.84 -7.48 -28.88
C ALA A 74 9.46 -6.25 -28.17
N PHE A 75 9.05 -5.03 -28.53
CA PHE A 75 9.66 -3.78 -28.05
C PHE A 75 9.45 -3.49 -26.55
N ALA A 76 8.63 -4.27 -25.87
CA ALA A 76 8.45 -4.25 -24.42
C ALA A 76 8.92 -5.57 -23.77
N SER A 77 9.86 -6.26 -24.40
CA SER A 77 10.50 -7.44 -23.82
C SER A 77 11.43 -7.07 -22.66
N SER A 78 11.52 -7.96 -21.67
CA SER A 78 12.48 -7.82 -20.57
C SER A 78 13.94 -7.87 -21.06
N GLY A 79 14.18 -8.54 -22.19
CA GLY A 79 15.45 -8.49 -22.89
C GLY A 79 15.62 -7.17 -23.65
N VAL A 80 16.41 -6.25 -23.08
CA VAL A 80 16.63 -4.89 -23.64
C VAL A 80 17.08 -4.90 -25.09
N GLN A 81 17.97 -5.84 -25.48
CA GLN A 81 18.44 -5.94 -26.88
C GLN A 81 17.31 -6.30 -27.84
N LEU A 82 16.54 -7.37 -27.53
CA LEU A 82 15.40 -7.78 -28.34
C LEU A 82 14.34 -6.68 -28.42
N ALA A 83 14.11 -6.01 -27.29
CA ALA A 83 13.20 -4.87 -27.23
C ALA A 83 13.66 -3.72 -28.11
N PHE A 84 14.96 -3.40 -28.07
CA PHE A 84 15.55 -2.35 -28.90
C PHE A 84 15.49 -2.70 -30.39
N ASP A 85 15.84 -3.92 -30.78
CA ASP A 85 15.81 -4.34 -32.19
C ASP A 85 14.39 -4.22 -32.76
N SER A 86 13.39 -4.67 -31.98
CA SER A 86 11.97 -4.52 -32.35
C SER A 86 11.52 -3.06 -32.36
N PHE A 87 11.96 -2.24 -31.40
CA PHE A 87 11.65 -0.82 -31.32
C PHE A 87 12.20 -0.07 -32.52
N ASN A 88 13.46 -0.31 -32.86
CA ASN A 88 14.18 0.32 -33.96
C ASN A 88 13.58 -0.07 -35.32
N GLY A 89 13.15 -1.33 -35.48
CA GLY A 89 12.48 -1.78 -36.71
C GLY A 89 11.10 -1.15 -36.95
N LEU A 90 10.39 -0.76 -35.89
CA LEU A 90 9.08 -0.10 -35.98
C LEU A 90 9.21 1.43 -36.08
N GLY A 91 10.20 1.99 -35.38
CA GLY A 91 10.39 3.43 -35.22
C GLY A 91 9.52 4.03 -34.11
N PHE A 92 10.12 4.92 -33.30
CA PHE A 92 9.46 5.50 -32.12
C PHE A 92 8.18 6.28 -32.47
N SER A 93 8.10 6.93 -33.64
CA SER A 93 6.89 7.65 -34.07
C SER A 93 5.66 6.75 -34.17
N ARG A 94 5.81 5.52 -34.69
CA ARG A 94 4.69 4.56 -34.77
C ARG A 94 4.32 4.03 -33.39
N ILE A 95 5.31 3.76 -32.55
CA ILE A 95 5.10 3.31 -31.18
C ILE A 95 4.36 4.40 -30.38
N ASN A 96 4.70 5.67 -30.56
CA ASN A 96 4.02 6.80 -29.94
C ASN A 96 2.57 6.89 -30.37
N ALA A 97 2.30 6.83 -31.69
CA ALA A 97 0.93 6.85 -32.20
C ALA A 97 0.09 5.72 -31.58
N ARG A 98 0.65 4.50 -31.48
CA ARG A 98 -0.03 3.35 -30.87
C ARG A 98 -0.15 3.46 -29.35
N ALA A 99 0.84 4.03 -28.67
CA ALA A 99 0.75 4.28 -27.24
C ALA A 99 -0.39 5.26 -26.91
N LEU A 100 -0.81 6.09 -27.86
CA LEU A 100 -1.84 7.12 -27.68
C LEU A 100 -3.22 6.76 -28.26
N ASP A 101 -3.33 5.76 -29.13
CA ASP A 101 -4.58 5.46 -29.85
C ASP A 101 -5.63 4.64 -29.08
N GLY A 102 -5.27 4.12 -27.90
CA GLY A 102 -6.19 3.37 -27.05
C GLY A 102 -6.51 1.94 -27.54
N HIS A 103 -5.67 1.35 -28.41
CA HIS A 103 -5.85 -0.02 -28.91
C HIS A 103 -5.84 -1.11 -27.83
N SER A 104 -5.40 -0.80 -26.61
CA SER A 104 -5.39 -1.68 -25.45
C SER A 104 -5.63 -0.91 -24.17
N SER A 105 -5.99 -1.63 -23.10
CA SER A 105 -6.05 -1.07 -21.74
C SER A 105 -4.70 -0.53 -21.26
N GLY A 106 -3.58 -0.86 -21.92
CA GLY A 106 -2.22 -0.36 -21.70
C GLY A 106 -1.83 0.89 -22.52
N SER A 107 -2.70 1.33 -23.44
CA SER A 107 -2.50 2.49 -24.33
C SER A 107 -3.64 3.52 -24.21
N GLY A 108 -3.45 4.71 -24.79
CA GLY A 108 -4.49 5.74 -24.92
C GLY A 108 -3.99 7.16 -24.63
N PRO A 109 -4.88 8.17 -24.74
CA PRO A 109 -4.52 9.57 -24.55
C PRO A 109 -3.88 9.89 -23.18
N ARG A 110 -4.08 9.03 -22.17
CA ARG A 110 -3.45 9.15 -20.86
C ARG A 110 -1.91 9.18 -20.90
N HIS A 111 -1.30 8.65 -21.97
CA HIS A 111 0.16 8.64 -22.11
C HIS A 111 0.73 9.85 -22.83
N THR A 112 -0.11 10.83 -23.23
CA THR A 112 0.33 11.98 -24.06
C THR A 112 1.51 12.73 -23.44
N SER A 113 1.44 13.06 -22.15
CA SER A 113 2.50 13.78 -21.45
C SER A 113 3.81 12.98 -21.41
N ALA A 114 3.72 11.69 -21.04
CA ALA A 114 4.88 10.80 -20.97
C ALA A 114 5.53 10.59 -22.35
N ILE A 115 4.73 10.36 -23.39
CA ILE A 115 5.21 10.16 -24.76
C ILE A 115 5.86 11.43 -25.32
N ASN A 116 5.30 12.61 -25.06
CA ASN A 116 5.93 13.87 -25.49
C ASN A 116 7.30 14.04 -24.82
N SER A 117 7.39 13.86 -23.50
CA SER A 117 8.67 13.93 -22.78
C SER A 117 9.69 12.88 -23.27
N LEU A 118 9.25 11.64 -23.52
CA LEU A 118 10.12 10.58 -24.06
C LEU A 118 10.59 10.89 -25.47
N THR A 119 9.74 11.52 -26.29
CA THR A 119 10.08 11.93 -27.65
C THR A 119 11.17 12.98 -27.65
N ASP A 120 11.00 14.04 -26.86
CA ASP A 120 11.98 15.12 -26.76
C ASP A 120 13.34 14.57 -26.28
N LEU A 121 13.34 13.80 -25.19
CA LEU A 121 14.55 13.16 -24.66
C LEU A 121 15.24 12.23 -25.66
N TYR A 122 14.48 11.45 -26.41
CA TYR A 122 15.04 10.50 -27.38
C TYR A 122 15.58 11.21 -28.62
N VAL A 123 14.89 12.22 -29.14
CA VAL A 123 15.37 13.03 -30.27
C VAL A 123 16.65 13.79 -29.91
N ASP A 124 16.69 14.41 -28.73
CA ASP A 124 17.89 15.09 -28.23
C ASP A 124 19.06 14.12 -28.03
N GLY A 125 18.76 12.92 -27.52
CA GLY A 125 19.72 11.84 -27.40
C GLY A 125 20.30 11.42 -28.76
N LEU A 126 19.45 11.23 -29.77
CA LEU A 126 19.88 10.87 -31.13
C LEU A 126 20.77 11.95 -31.75
N GLN A 127 20.42 13.24 -31.60
CA GLN A 127 21.26 14.35 -32.07
C GLN A 127 22.61 14.37 -31.36
N SER A 128 22.64 14.03 -30.07
CA SER A 128 23.87 13.97 -29.29
C SER A 128 24.77 12.81 -29.75
N ILE A 129 24.19 11.64 -30.06
CA ILE A 129 24.89 10.51 -30.67
C ILE A 129 25.47 10.91 -32.03
N GLU A 130 24.67 11.55 -32.88
CA GLU A 130 25.08 11.99 -34.22
C GLU A 130 26.23 13.01 -34.15
N LYS A 131 26.15 13.99 -33.24
CA LYS A 131 27.25 14.95 -33.00
C LYS A 131 28.53 14.25 -32.53
N CYS A 132 28.42 13.25 -31.65
CA CYS A 132 29.56 12.44 -31.19
C CYS A 132 30.23 11.70 -32.38
N GLN A 133 29.42 11.12 -33.27
CA GLN A 133 29.89 10.36 -34.42
C GLN A 133 30.53 11.24 -35.49
N LYS A 134 29.96 12.42 -35.79
CA LYS A 134 30.47 13.34 -36.83
C LYS A 134 31.80 14.00 -36.47
N ASN A 135 32.07 14.22 -35.19
CA ASN A 135 33.31 14.85 -34.73
C ASN A 135 34.50 13.86 -34.60
N GLY A 136 34.46 12.70 -35.27
CA GLY A 136 35.63 11.83 -35.43
C GLY A 136 36.10 11.14 -34.15
N GLY A 137 35.20 10.88 -33.20
CA GLY A 137 35.57 10.24 -31.94
C GLY A 137 36.32 11.18 -31.00
N ASP A 138 36.14 12.49 -31.15
CA ASP A 138 36.47 13.42 -30.08
C ASP A 138 35.71 12.95 -28.84
N THR A 139 36.47 12.33 -27.94
CA THR A 139 35.94 11.75 -26.71
C THR A 139 35.07 12.81 -26.04
N LEU A 140 33.90 12.43 -25.54
CA LEU A 140 33.03 13.30 -24.75
C LEU A 140 33.75 14.08 -23.64
N VAL A 141 34.98 13.69 -23.31
CA VAL A 141 35.98 14.45 -22.54
C VAL A 141 36.03 15.94 -22.92
N GLN A 142 35.87 16.35 -24.18
CA GLN A 142 35.94 17.79 -24.53
C GLN A 142 34.66 18.60 -24.25
N ASN A 143 33.48 17.98 -24.15
CA ASN A 143 32.25 18.69 -23.76
C ASN A 143 32.00 18.71 -22.23
N GLN A 144 32.85 18.03 -21.45
CA GLN A 144 32.78 18.05 -19.98
C GLN A 144 33.20 19.40 -19.38
N ASP A 145 33.89 20.22 -20.16
CA ASP A 145 34.33 21.57 -19.81
C ASP A 145 33.72 22.65 -20.71
N ASP A 146 32.54 22.41 -21.30
CA ASP A 146 31.81 23.45 -22.04
C ASP A 146 31.81 24.75 -21.22
N PRO A 147 32.40 25.85 -21.75
CA PRO A 147 32.53 27.11 -21.02
C PRO A 147 31.18 27.72 -20.65
N ASN A 148 30.09 27.27 -21.26
CA ASN A 148 28.74 27.72 -20.95
C ASN A 148 28.10 27.00 -19.75
N ARG A 149 28.73 25.95 -19.21
CA ARG A 149 28.24 25.28 -18.00
C ARG A 149 28.59 26.08 -16.75
N TRP A 150 27.64 26.17 -15.82
CA TRP A 150 27.91 26.70 -14.49
C TRP A 150 28.74 25.69 -13.69
N ARG A 151 29.71 26.16 -12.91
CA ARG A 151 30.59 25.29 -12.12
C ARG A 151 30.48 25.67 -10.66
N THR A 152 30.40 24.72 -9.76
CA THR A 152 30.46 25.01 -8.32
C THR A 152 31.89 25.08 -7.81
N HIS A 153 32.10 25.73 -6.67
CA HIS A 153 33.35 25.60 -5.93
C HIS A 153 33.61 24.13 -5.55
N SER A 154 34.88 23.74 -5.56
CA SER A 154 35.31 22.42 -5.11
C SER A 154 35.21 22.32 -3.59
N LYS A 155 34.63 21.22 -3.09
CA LYS A 155 34.52 20.90 -1.66
C LYS A 155 35.28 19.64 -1.34
N ALA A 156 36.03 19.65 -0.24
CA ALA A 156 36.69 18.45 0.27
C ALA A 156 35.64 17.40 0.63
N ILE A 157 35.84 16.17 0.15
CA ILE A 157 34.90 15.07 0.38
C ILE A 157 35.20 14.40 1.72
N ASN A 158 36.49 14.25 2.04
CA ASN A 158 37.00 13.57 3.25
C ASN A 158 36.20 12.31 3.66
N PRO A 159 35.83 11.40 2.74
CA PRO A 159 34.96 10.30 3.13
C PRO A 159 35.74 9.29 3.96
N ARG A 160 35.06 8.72 4.96
CA ARG A 160 35.56 7.60 5.74
C ARG A 160 35.10 6.30 5.08
N LEU A 161 35.82 5.21 5.32
CA LEU A 161 35.58 3.92 4.65
C LEU A 161 34.16 3.34 4.86
N THR A 162 33.43 3.80 5.87
CA THR A 162 32.15 3.19 6.27
C THR A 162 30.97 4.16 6.32
N GLU A 163 31.20 5.47 6.17
CA GLU A 163 30.17 6.49 6.38
C GLU A 163 30.02 7.37 5.13
N PRO A 164 28.83 7.39 4.50
CA PRO A 164 28.52 8.37 3.46
C PRO A 164 28.63 9.79 4.01
N VAL A 165 29.28 10.67 3.25
CA VAL A 165 29.37 12.11 3.53
C VAL A 165 28.45 12.86 2.58
N THR A 166 27.62 13.75 3.10
CA THR A 166 26.82 14.67 2.28
C THR A 166 27.65 15.89 1.92
N VAL A 167 27.90 16.08 0.63
CA VAL A 167 28.49 17.31 0.08
C VAL A 167 27.36 18.17 -0.46
N SER A 168 27.30 19.44 -0.06
CA SER A 168 26.21 20.36 -0.41
C SER A 168 26.76 21.68 -0.91
N TRP A 169 26.12 22.30 -1.90
CA TRP A 169 26.42 23.59 -2.49
C TRP A 169 25.19 24.50 -2.42
N ASP A 170 25.35 25.69 -1.83
CA ASP A 170 24.39 26.79 -2.00
C ASP A 170 24.65 27.44 -3.35
N LEU A 171 23.75 27.23 -4.31
CA LEU A 171 24.00 27.68 -5.67
C LEU A 171 24.09 29.20 -5.74
N SER A 172 23.43 29.95 -4.84
CA SER A 172 23.46 31.41 -4.85
C SER A 172 24.83 32.02 -4.61
N THR A 173 25.69 31.34 -3.84
CA THR A 173 27.01 31.84 -3.44
C THR A 173 28.16 30.96 -3.91
N GLU A 174 27.90 29.69 -4.22
CA GLU A 174 28.94 28.69 -4.47
C GLU A 174 29.05 28.27 -5.94
N ILE A 175 28.42 29.00 -6.86
CA ILE A 175 28.71 28.93 -8.30
C ILE A 175 29.88 29.87 -8.63
N LEU A 176 30.88 29.34 -9.30
CA LEU A 176 32.02 30.08 -9.83
C LEU A 176 31.51 31.16 -10.79
N PRO A 177 32.04 32.40 -10.71
CA PRO A 177 31.63 33.49 -11.59
C PRO A 177 31.82 33.11 -13.06
N ASN A 178 30.73 33.11 -13.81
CA ASN A 178 30.73 33.01 -15.26
C ASN A 178 29.83 34.14 -15.80
N THR A 179 30.06 34.59 -17.03
CA THR A 179 29.34 35.73 -17.61
C THR A 179 27.84 35.48 -17.58
N GLY A 180 27.08 36.36 -16.92
CA GLY A 180 25.62 36.26 -16.81
C GLY A 180 25.11 35.55 -15.56
N TYR A 181 25.97 34.98 -14.70
CA TYR A 181 25.52 34.44 -13.42
C TYR A 181 25.18 35.57 -12.43
N VAL A 182 23.96 35.54 -11.88
CA VAL A 182 23.54 36.47 -10.82
C VAL A 182 23.09 35.65 -9.61
N GLY A 183 23.98 35.47 -8.64
CA GLY A 183 23.77 34.58 -7.50
C GLY A 183 22.46 34.79 -6.73
N SER A 184 22.04 36.05 -6.59
CA SER A 184 20.77 36.40 -5.92
C SER A 184 19.53 35.81 -6.59
N GLN A 185 19.59 35.43 -7.87
CA GLN A 185 18.49 34.76 -8.57
C GLN A 185 18.25 33.33 -8.08
N TYR A 186 19.26 32.70 -7.50
CA TYR A 186 19.20 31.31 -7.03
C TYR A 186 19.26 31.21 -5.50
N ALA A 187 18.90 32.29 -4.80
CA ALA A 187 18.81 32.33 -3.34
C ALA A 187 17.90 31.19 -2.83
N GLY A 188 18.42 30.33 -1.95
CA GLY A 188 17.68 29.19 -1.41
C GLY A 188 17.63 27.96 -2.32
N VAL A 189 18.41 27.93 -3.41
CA VAL A 189 18.63 26.72 -4.21
C VAL A 189 19.85 25.98 -3.67
N THR A 190 19.67 24.72 -3.29
CA THR A 190 20.74 23.88 -2.74
C THR A 190 20.88 22.59 -3.53
N LEU A 191 22.09 22.31 -4.00
CA LEU A 191 22.47 21.03 -4.59
C LEU A 191 23.23 20.22 -3.55
N SER A 192 22.92 18.94 -3.37
CA SER A 192 23.71 18.04 -2.52
C SER A 192 23.85 16.66 -3.16
N ALA A 193 24.83 15.89 -2.70
CA ALA A 193 24.98 14.48 -3.04
C ALA A 193 25.67 13.73 -1.89
N GLN A 194 25.38 12.44 -1.75
CA GLN A 194 26.10 11.57 -0.84
C GLN A 194 27.31 10.97 -1.53
N VAL A 195 28.44 10.93 -0.82
CA VAL A 195 29.69 10.36 -1.32
C VAL A 195 30.23 9.36 -0.31
N GLN A 196 30.54 8.15 -0.78
CA GLN A 196 31.11 7.08 0.04
C GLN A 196 32.28 6.42 -0.68
N ILE A 197 33.21 5.81 0.07
CA ILE A 197 34.28 5.00 -0.50
C ILE A 197 33.78 3.56 -0.64
N PHE A 198 33.95 2.99 -1.82
CA PHE A 198 33.80 1.57 -2.05
C PHE A 198 35.19 0.93 -2.16
N GLN A 199 35.46 -0.06 -1.31
CA GLN A 199 36.73 -0.77 -1.27
C GLN A 199 36.51 -2.26 -1.51
N ARG A 200 37.27 -2.81 -2.48
CA ARG A 200 37.50 -4.25 -2.64
C ARG A 200 39.01 -4.50 -2.77
N PRO A 201 39.50 -5.73 -2.53
CA PRO A 201 40.92 -6.03 -2.75
C PRO A 201 41.38 -5.58 -4.14
N GLY A 202 42.32 -4.63 -4.20
CA GLY A 202 42.87 -4.06 -5.44
C GLY A 202 42.03 -2.98 -6.13
N VAL A 203 40.89 -2.56 -5.56
CA VAL A 203 40.01 -1.55 -6.17
C VAL A 203 39.52 -0.55 -5.12
N PHE A 204 39.75 0.74 -5.41
CA PHE A 204 39.15 1.86 -4.69
C PHE A 204 38.29 2.68 -5.65
N ALA A 205 37.13 3.10 -5.15
CA ALA A 205 36.24 3.97 -5.91
C ALA A 205 35.43 4.90 -5.00
N TYR A 206 35.06 6.05 -5.53
CA TYR A 206 34.01 6.89 -4.94
C TYR A 206 32.66 6.47 -5.51
N VAL A 207 31.65 6.33 -4.64
CA VAL A 207 30.26 6.20 -5.05
C VAL A 207 29.55 7.50 -4.71
N ILE A 208 29.10 8.22 -5.74
CA ILE A 208 28.33 9.46 -5.63
C ILE A 208 26.87 9.11 -5.90
N SER A 209 26.00 9.33 -4.94
CA SER A 209 24.60 8.87 -4.97
C SER A 209 23.66 9.93 -4.42
N SER A 210 22.36 9.69 -4.63
CA SER A 210 21.29 10.51 -4.05
C SER A 210 21.48 12.01 -4.29
N PRO A 211 21.81 12.48 -5.51
CA PRO A 211 21.89 13.91 -5.72
C PRO A 211 20.50 14.52 -5.50
N ARG A 212 20.47 15.58 -4.71
CA ARG A 212 19.26 16.33 -4.35
C ARG A 212 19.42 17.77 -4.77
N LEU A 213 18.45 18.29 -5.49
CA LEU A 213 18.36 19.72 -5.80
C LEU A 213 17.06 20.26 -5.22
N SER A 214 17.16 21.10 -4.19
CA SER A 214 16.02 21.73 -3.53
C SER A 214 15.98 23.22 -3.81
N THR A 215 14.79 23.82 -3.73
CA THR A 215 14.61 25.26 -3.88
C THR A 215 13.53 25.78 -2.94
N THR A 216 13.76 26.90 -2.28
CA THR A 216 12.80 27.49 -1.32
C THR A 216 12.17 28.79 -1.79
N ASN A 217 12.75 29.49 -2.77
CA ASN A 217 12.31 30.84 -3.16
C ASN A 217 11.90 30.99 -4.63
N THR A 218 12.23 30.04 -5.50
CA THR A 218 11.91 30.14 -6.93
C THR A 218 11.75 28.79 -7.59
N ASP A 219 10.89 28.71 -8.58
CA ASP A 219 10.92 27.60 -9.53
C ASP A 219 12.21 27.67 -10.36
N ILE A 220 12.82 26.51 -10.60
CA ILE A 220 14.03 26.37 -11.42
C ILE A 220 13.87 25.27 -12.44
N HIS A 221 14.60 25.37 -13.54
CA HIS A 221 14.76 24.31 -14.52
C HIS A 221 16.23 23.94 -14.63
N ILE A 222 16.54 22.65 -14.58
CA ILE A 222 17.89 22.13 -14.71
C ILE A 222 17.97 21.10 -15.84
N GLN A 223 18.95 21.27 -16.72
CA GLN A 223 19.15 20.37 -17.84
C GLN A 223 20.05 19.18 -17.50
N SER A 224 21.15 19.40 -16.77
CA SER A 224 22.13 18.34 -16.50
C SER A 224 23.02 18.60 -15.28
N LEU A 225 23.54 17.52 -14.69
CA LEU A 225 24.51 17.52 -13.61
C LEU A 225 25.75 16.68 -13.96
N LEU A 226 26.93 17.24 -13.76
CA LEU A 226 28.22 16.58 -14.03
C LEU A 226 29.18 16.79 -12.84
N PHE A 227 29.19 15.85 -11.91
CA PHE A 227 30.13 15.74 -10.79
C PHE A 227 31.59 15.54 -11.23
N LYS A 228 32.48 16.40 -10.76
CA LYS A 228 33.92 16.37 -11.06
C LYS A 228 34.72 16.04 -9.81
N LEU A 229 35.53 14.99 -9.90
CA LEU A 229 36.51 14.63 -8.87
C LEU A 229 37.85 15.28 -9.25
N ASN A 230 38.39 16.11 -8.36
CA ASN A 230 39.65 16.83 -8.58
C ASN A 230 39.66 17.64 -9.90
N GLY A 231 38.54 18.27 -10.22
CA GLY A 231 38.35 19.05 -11.45
C GLY A 231 38.08 18.21 -12.71
N ASN A 232 38.21 16.89 -12.65
CA ASN A 232 37.99 16.01 -13.79
C ASN A 232 36.62 15.33 -13.68
N ALA A 233 35.83 15.38 -14.74
CA ALA A 233 34.62 14.57 -14.82
C ALA A 233 34.99 13.12 -15.11
N SER A 234 34.24 12.18 -14.54
CA SER A 234 34.42 10.77 -14.88
C SER A 234 33.94 10.55 -16.31
N PRO A 235 34.72 9.92 -17.20
CA PRO A 235 34.25 9.58 -18.56
C PRO A 235 33.03 8.63 -18.54
N ALA A 236 32.85 7.91 -17.43
CA ALA A 236 31.69 7.05 -17.17
C ALA A 236 30.44 7.78 -16.67
N GLN A 237 30.53 9.09 -16.46
CA GLN A 237 29.45 9.85 -15.84
C GLN A 237 28.27 10.05 -16.78
N ARG A 238 27.21 9.26 -16.57
CA ARG A 238 25.97 9.39 -17.34
C ARG A 238 24.69 9.34 -16.49
N ALA A 239 24.80 8.96 -15.22
CA ALA A 239 23.64 8.78 -14.33
C ALA A 239 22.82 10.07 -14.14
N PHE A 240 23.48 11.22 -14.16
CA PHE A 240 22.85 12.53 -13.91
C PHE A 240 23.08 13.53 -15.05
N TYR A 241 23.60 13.06 -16.18
CA TYR A 241 23.96 13.94 -17.29
C TYR A 241 22.74 14.45 -18.06
N TYR A 242 21.60 13.75 -18.03
CA TYR A 242 20.35 14.21 -18.63
C TYR A 242 19.27 14.21 -17.56
N VAL A 243 19.09 15.37 -16.92
CA VAL A 243 18.04 15.57 -15.91
C VAL A 243 16.81 16.15 -16.61
N ASP A 244 16.96 17.31 -17.24
CA ASP A 244 15.91 18.09 -17.92
C ASP A 244 14.58 18.11 -17.16
N ARG A 245 14.60 18.79 -16.00
CA ARG A 245 13.46 18.88 -15.08
C ARG A 245 13.26 20.28 -14.52
N GLY A 246 11.99 20.66 -14.45
CA GLY A 246 11.52 21.76 -13.59
C GLY A 246 11.39 21.30 -12.14
N ILE A 247 11.82 22.13 -11.20
CA ILE A 247 11.72 21.93 -9.76
C ILE A 247 10.95 23.13 -9.20
N ARG A 248 9.83 22.83 -8.54
CA ARG A 248 8.96 23.87 -7.97
C ARG A 248 9.54 24.40 -6.67
N ILE A 249 9.29 25.67 -6.37
CA ILE A 249 9.48 26.27 -5.05
C ILE A 249 8.89 25.36 -3.94
N GLY A 250 9.69 25.10 -2.91
CA GLY A 250 9.34 24.22 -1.79
C GLY A 250 9.45 22.71 -2.08
N SER A 251 9.89 22.30 -3.28
CA SER A 251 10.12 20.90 -3.63
C SER A 251 11.60 20.55 -3.77
N GLU A 252 11.90 19.26 -3.79
CA GLU A 252 13.22 18.72 -4.09
C GLU A 252 13.15 17.73 -5.27
N LEU A 253 14.14 17.79 -6.15
CA LEU A 253 14.43 16.73 -7.10
C LEU A 253 15.44 15.78 -6.44
N VAL A 254 15.05 14.53 -6.23
CA VAL A 254 15.93 13.46 -5.74
C VAL A 254 16.13 12.45 -6.87
N SER A 255 17.36 12.19 -7.26
CA SER A 255 17.67 11.06 -8.15
C SER A 255 18.12 9.87 -7.32
N GLY A 256 17.50 8.71 -7.50
CA GLY A 256 17.94 7.44 -6.89
C GLY A 256 19.18 6.82 -7.55
N GLY A 257 19.72 7.45 -8.61
CA GLY A 257 20.91 6.95 -9.29
C GLY A 257 22.17 7.02 -8.41
N ALA A 258 23.16 6.19 -8.75
CA ALA A 258 24.51 6.28 -8.22
C ALA A 258 25.54 6.24 -9.36
N MET A 259 26.66 6.91 -9.16
CA MET A 259 27.81 6.91 -10.05
C MET A 259 29.03 6.38 -9.30
N VAL A 260 29.81 5.53 -9.95
CA VAL A 260 31.09 5.02 -9.43
C VAL A 260 32.24 5.68 -10.17
N VAL A 261 33.18 6.28 -9.45
CA VAL A 261 34.41 6.86 -10.00
C VAL A 261 35.58 6.05 -9.47
N MET A 262 36.20 5.29 -10.37
CA MET A 262 37.36 4.45 -10.05
C MET A 262 38.62 5.31 -9.98
N GLY A 263 39.49 5.09 -8.99
CA GLY A 263 40.76 5.79 -8.88
C GLY A 263 41.38 5.70 -7.49
N ASP A 264 42.57 6.26 -7.34
CA ASP A 264 43.21 6.40 -6.03
C ASP A 264 42.41 7.39 -5.18
N VAL A 265 41.95 6.93 -4.02
CA VAL A 265 41.24 7.75 -3.02
C VAL A 265 42.26 8.51 -2.18
N ARG A 266 42.17 9.83 -2.14
CA ARG A 266 43.06 10.69 -1.35
C ARG A 266 42.24 11.57 -0.41
N THR A 267 42.80 11.89 0.76
CA THR A 267 42.20 12.84 1.70
C THR A 267 42.15 14.27 1.15
N THR A 268 42.94 14.57 0.13
CA THR A 268 42.93 15.86 -0.58
C THR A 268 41.87 15.93 -1.68
N ASP A 269 41.12 14.84 -1.91
CA ASP A 269 40.19 14.80 -3.03
C ASP A 269 38.99 15.71 -2.80
N VAL A 270 38.64 16.43 -3.85
CA VAL A 270 37.55 17.41 -3.86
C VAL A 270 36.50 17.06 -4.89
N LEU A 271 35.25 17.36 -4.57
CA LEU A 271 34.10 17.24 -5.47
C LEU A 271 33.64 18.63 -5.88
N SER A 272 33.32 18.81 -7.16
CA SER A 272 32.56 19.95 -7.67
C SER A 272 31.49 19.45 -8.64
N VAL A 273 30.60 20.34 -9.06
CA VAL A 273 29.55 20.02 -10.03
C VAL A 273 29.56 21.02 -11.16
N SER A 274 29.55 20.52 -12.39
CA SER A 274 29.25 21.29 -13.59
C SER A 274 27.78 21.11 -13.95
N ILE A 275 27.02 22.17 -13.79
CA ILE A 275 25.59 22.23 -14.06
C ILE A 275 25.43 22.68 -15.51
N GLY A 276 24.55 22.01 -16.26
CA GLY A 276 24.17 22.49 -17.59
C GLY A 276 23.38 23.78 -17.51
N LYS A 277 22.40 23.92 -18.40
CA LYS A 277 21.45 25.02 -18.32
C LYS A 277 20.72 24.98 -16.97
N LEU A 278 20.81 26.07 -16.21
CA LEU A 278 20.10 26.34 -14.97
C LEU A 278 19.38 27.68 -15.16
N GLU A 279 18.06 27.67 -15.04
CA GLU A 279 17.24 28.86 -15.26
C GLU A 279 16.16 28.98 -14.20
N ARG A 280 15.78 30.22 -13.89
CA ARG A 280 14.49 30.48 -13.26
C ARG A 280 13.40 30.30 -14.31
N VAL A 281 12.37 29.57 -13.93
CA VAL A 281 11.18 29.40 -14.75
C VAL A 281 9.95 29.73 -13.92
N THR A 282 8.78 29.78 -14.54
CA THR A 282 7.51 29.75 -13.81
C THR A 282 6.85 28.46 -14.19
N LEU A 283 6.81 27.50 -13.27
CA LEU A 283 6.17 26.22 -13.56
C LEU A 283 4.65 26.40 -13.45
N PRO A 284 3.88 25.91 -14.44
CA PRO A 284 2.41 25.96 -14.36
C PRO A 284 1.97 25.35 -13.04
N PRO A 285 0.97 25.89 -12.31
CA PRO A 285 0.54 25.35 -11.02
C PRO A 285 0.41 23.82 -11.04
N PRO A 286 0.72 23.10 -9.95
CA PRO A 286 0.52 21.66 -9.91
C PRO A 286 -0.92 21.36 -10.34
N VAL A 287 -1.09 20.39 -11.23
CA VAL A 287 -2.44 19.94 -11.59
C VAL A 287 -3.08 19.47 -10.29
N GLN A 288 -4.17 20.14 -9.90
CA GLN A 288 -4.87 19.79 -8.68
C GLN A 288 -5.61 18.47 -8.89
N GLY A 289 -5.31 17.49 -8.04
CA GLY A 289 -6.02 16.22 -7.95
C GLY A 289 -7.53 16.40 -7.81
N PRO A 290 -8.35 15.41 -8.20
CA PRO A 290 -9.77 15.44 -7.91
C PRO A 290 -10.00 15.40 -6.40
N ASP A 291 -11.19 15.85 -6.04
CA ASP A 291 -11.66 15.75 -4.67
C ASP A 291 -12.27 14.37 -4.47
N VAL A 292 -11.96 13.71 -3.36
CA VAL A 292 -12.57 12.43 -2.99
C VAL A 292 -13.64 12.63 -1.92
N SER A 293 -14.78 11.96 -2.11
CA SER A 293 -15.91 11.99 -1.18
C SER A 293 -16.68 10.67 -1.20
N PHE A 294 -17.56 10.46 -0.22
CA PHE A 294 -18.64 9.50 -0.39
C PHE A 294 -19.65 10.03 -1.42
N GLY A 295 -20.29 9.12 -2.16
CA GLY A 295 -21.34 9.48 -3.12
C GLY A 295 -22.69 9.76 -2.45
N VAL A 296 -22.85 9.37 -1.18
CA VAL A 296 -24.03 9.63 -0.35
C VAL A 296 -23.59 9.95 1.09
N ALA A 297 -24.37 10.74 1.81
CA ALA A 297 -24.06 11.11 3.20
C ALA A 297 -24.54 10.05 4.21
N SER A 298 -25.63 9.37 3.91
CA SER A 298 -26.20 8.36 4.79
C SER A 298 -27.06 7.34 4.05
N GLN A 299 -27.27 6.22 4.71
CA GLN A 299 -28.19 5.17 4.30
C GLN A 299 -28.82 4.54 5.55
N SER A 300 -30.03 4.03 5.41
CA SER A 300 -30.72 3.26 6.45
C SER A 300 -31.12 1.93 5.84
N VAL A 301 -30.80 0.84 6.51
CA VAL A 301 -31.19 -0.51 6.09
C VAL A 301 -31.70 -1.28 7.28
N THR A 302 -32.64 -2.16 7.01
CA THR A 302 -33.08 -3.13 7.99
C THR A 302 -32.07 -4.28 8.02
N GLU A 303 -31.98 -4.97 9.15
CA GLU A 303 -31.32 -6.27 9.19
C GLU A 303 -31.89 -7.22 8.11
N GLY A 304 -31.12 -8.23 7.68
CA GLY A 304 -31.60 -9.15 6.63
C GLY A 304 -30.58 -9.64 5.60
N TYR A 305 -29.32 -9.89 6.00
CA TYR A 305 -28.28 -10.38 5.09
C TYR A 305 -28.06 -9.50 3.84
N GLN A 306 -28.23 -8.19 3.97
CA GLN A 306 -28.15 -7.24 2.84
C GLN A 306 -26.71 -6.78 2.60
N ILE A 307 -26.32 -6.67 1.33
CA ILE A 307 -25.03 -6.09 0.94
C ILE A 307 -25.24 -4.62 0.59
N ILE A 308 -24.60 -3.75 1.36
CA ILE A 308 -24.65 -2.31 1.20
C ILE A 308 -23.49 -1.89 0.31
N ASN A 309 -23.80 -1.16 -0.76
CA ASN A 309 -22.81 -0.58 -1.66
C ASN A 309 -22.66 0.90 -1.36
N ILE A 310 -21.52 1.29 -0.84
CA ILE A 310 -21.19 2.66 -0.44
C ILE A 310 -20.28 3.24 -1.53
N PRO A 311 -20.77 4.13 -2.39
CA PRO A 311 -19.95 4.74 -3.43
C PRO A 311 -18.91 5.67 -2.81
N VAL A 312 -17.66 5.53 -3.23
CA VAL A 312 -16.57 6.48 -3.02
C VAL A 312 -16.22 7.06 -4.37
N VAL A 313 -16.27 8.39 -4.53
CA VAL A 313 -16.25 9.06 -5.82
C VAL A 313 -15.14 10.11 -5.90
N LEU A 314 -14.64 10.33 -7.10
CA LEU A 314 -13.74 11.43 -7.46
C LEU A 314 -14.52 12.51 -8.21
N SER A 315 -14.23 13.79 -7.93
CA SER A 315 -14.92 14.91 -8.58
C SER A 315 -14.68 15.03 -10.10
N LYS A 316 -13.64 14.37 -10.61
CA LYS A 316 -13.30 14.27 -12.05
C LYS A 316 -12.37 13.06 -12.29
N PRO A 317 -12.25 12.57 -13.53
CA PRO A 317 -11.23 11.58 -13.88
C PRO A 317 -9.82 12.09 -13.55
N TRP A 318 -8.93 11.17 -13.17
CA TRP A 318 -7.55 11.48 -12.85
C TRP A 318 -6.57 10.70 -13.72
N ASP A 319 -5.46 11.33 -14.09
CA ASP A 319 -4.46 10.76 -15.00
C ASP A 319 -3.38 9.94 -14.27
N GLN A 320 -3.43 9.88 -12.94
CA GLN A 320 -2.52 9.11 -12.11
C GLN A 320 -3.27 8.09 -11.24
N PRO A 321 -2.66 6.94 -10.91
CA PRO A 321 -3.17 6.06 -9.86
C PRO A 321 -3.21 6.83 -8.55
N THR A 322 -4.27 6.61 -7.77
CA THR A 322 -4.54 7.45 -6.61
C THR A 322 -5.29 6.67 -5.55
N SER A 323 -5.20 7.09 -4.29
CA SER A 323 -5.79 6.34 -3.18
C SER A 323 -6.24 7.21 -2.01
N ALA A 324 -7.28 6.75 -1.32
CA ALA A 324 -7.81 7.35 -0.11
C ALA A 324 -7.95 6.29 0.99
N GLU A 325 -7.58 6.65 2.22
CA GLU A 325 -7.83 5.83 3.40
C GLU A 325 -9.17 6.22 4.05
N ILE A 326 -9.98 5.23 4.42
CA ILE A 326 -11.27 5.38 5.10
C ILE A 326 -11.16 4.70 6.47
N TYR A 327 -11.77 5.28 7.51
CA TYR A 327 -11.73 4.76 8.88
C TYR A 327 -13.07 4.93 9.59
N PHE A 328 -13.22 4.24 10.74
CA PHE A 328 -14.43 4.31 11.56
C PHE A 328 -14.49 5.58 12.42
N GLY A 329 -15.64 6.26 12.38
CA GLY A 329 -15.95 7.40 13.22
C GLY A 329 -16.18 7.00 14.68
N PRO A 330 -15.97 7.93 15.63
CA PRO A 330 -15.98 7.64 17.08
C PRO A 330 -17.37 7.32 17.66
N ASP A 331 -18.43 7.60 16.92
CA ASP A 331 -19.85 7.34 17.25
C ASP A 331 -20.40 6.09 16.55
N THR A 332 -19.52 5.25 16.01
CA THR A 332 -19.88 3.92 15.54
C THR A 332 -20.34 3.07 16.72
N THR A 333 -21.56 2.52 16.66
CA THR A 333 -22.13 1.65 17.71
C THR A 333 -22.20 0.18 17.30
N ILE A 334 -22.12 -0.10 16.00
CA ILE A 334 -22.08 -1.47 15.48
C ILE A 334 -20.85 -2.24 15.97
N LYS A 335 -21.00 -3.55 16.06
CA LYS A 335 -20.05 -4.54 16.52
C LYS A 335 -19.71 -5.48 15.37
N ASP A 336 -18.44 -5.50 15.01
CA ASP A 336 -17.91 -6.38 13.96
C ASP A 336 -17.40 -7.73 14.52
N GLN A 337 -17.00 -7.75 15.79
CA GLN A 337 -16.40 -8.95 16.38
C GLN A 337 -17.45 -9.93 16.90
N CYS A 338 -17.52 -11.06 16.20
CA CYS A 338 -17.77 -12.34 16.85
C CYS A 338 -16.71 -12.57 17.90
N CYS A 339 -17.07 -12.37 19.14
CA CYS A 339 -17.32 -13.47 20.05
C CYS A 339 -17.22 -12.91 21.47
N ARG A 340 -18.22 -13.22 22.31
CA ARG A 340 -18.01 -13.12 23.75
C ARG A 340 -17.12 -14.28 24.16
N THR A 341 -15.95 -14.00 24.72
CA THR A 341 -15.21 -14.99 25.50
C THR A 341 -15.93 -15.15 26.83
N THR A 342 -16.58 -16.29 27.03
CA THR A 342 -17.07 -16.69 28.35
C THR A 342 -16.17 -17.78 28.91
N ILE A 343 -16.23 -18.04 30.21
CA ILE A 343 -15.48 -19.13 30.85
C ILE A 343 -16.46 -20.29 31.01
N ASN A 344 -16.13 -21.48 30.52
CA ASN A 344 -16.96 -22.68 30.77
C ASN A 344 -16.82 -23.16 32.23
N ASP A 345 -17.60 -24.17 32.61
CA ASP A 345 -17.56 -24.76 33.95
C ASP A 345 -16.16 -25.32 34.33
N ASP A 346 -15.27 -25.55 33.36
CA ASP A 346 -13.89 -26.02 33.57
C ASP A 346 -12.86 -24.88 33.67
N GLY A 347 -13.28 -23.62 33.65
CA GLY A 347 -12.35 -22.48 33.71
C GLY A 347 -11.68 -22.16 32.37
N MET A 348 -12.12 -22.75 31.26
CA MET A 348 -11.58 -22.50 29.92
C MET A 348 -12.37 -21.43 29.16
N ASP A 349 -11.65 -20.57 28.46
CA ASP A 349 -12.22 -19.58 27.54
C ASP A 349 -12.96 -20.29 26.39
N ILE A 350 -14.26 -20.07 26.28
CA ILE A 350 -15.11 -20.47 25.15
C ILE A 350 -15.50 -19.24 24.34
N ASN A 351 -15.31 -19.35 23.03
CA ASN A 351 -15.62 -18.30 22.07
C ASN A 351 -17.04 -18.52 21.53
N VAL A 352 -18.00 -17.67 21.89
CA VAL A 352 -19.36 -17.75 21.33
C VAL A 352 -19.40 -17.04 19.98
N SER A 353 -19.33 -17.79 18.89
CA SER A 353 -19.40 -17.21 17.54
C SER A 353 -20.73 -16.53 17.28
N HIS A 354 -20.70 -15.34 16.67
CA HIS A 354 -21.87 -14.57 16.19
C HIS A 354 -22.79 -13.99 17.26
N PHE A 355 -22.37 -14.00 18.53
CA PHE A 355 -23.02 -13.19 19.54
C PHE A 355 -22.77 -11.72 19.21
N ASP A 356 -23.79 -10.99 18.74
CA ASP A 356 -23.74 -9.53 18.60
C ASP A 356 -22.92 -9.02 17.42
N ARG A 357 -23.12 -9.61 16.24
CA ARG A 357 -22.46 -9.17 15.00
C ARG A 357 -23.49 -8.59 14.05
N ASP A 358 -23.36 -7.30 13.77
CA ASP A 358 -24.32 -6.56 12.95
C ASP A 358 -23.80 -6.37 11.51
N ILE A 359 -22.48 -6.45 11.35
CA ILE A 359 -21.84 -6.44 10.04
C ILE A 359 -20.84 -7.58 9.87
N GLN A 360 -20.68 -8.00 8.63
CA GLN A 360 -19.63 -8.88 8.17
C GLN A 360 -18.92 -8.17 7.01
N ASP A 361 -17.59 -8.25 7.00
CA ASP A 361 -16.80 -7.86 5.84
C ASP A 361 -17.30 -8.61 4.58
N TYR A 362 -17.59 -7.85 3.52
CA TYR A 362 -18.10 -8.38 2.26
C TYR A 362 -17.13 -8.10 1.11
N ASP A 363 -16.00 -8.81 1.11
CA ASP A 363 -15.27 -9.19 -0.11
C ASP A 363 -14.37 -10.40 0.22
N VAL A 364 -14.80 -11.64 -0.02
CA VAL A 364 -14.67 -12.54 -1.21
C VAL A 364 -13.26 -12.88 -1.71
N ASP A 365 -13.09 -14.21 -1.91
CA ASP A 365 -12.01 -14.93 -2.59
C ASP A 365 -10.60 -14.80 -1.98
N PRO A 366 -10.09 -15.83 -1.27
CA PRO A 366 -8.74 -15.82 -0.70
C PRO A 366 -7.61 -15.73 -1.74
N LEU A 367 -7.91 -15.70 -3.04
CA LEU A 367 -6.95 -15.70 -4.14
C LEU A 367 -6.64 -14.31 -4.75
N LEU A 368 -7.32 -13.24 -4.35
CA LEU A 368 -6.99 -11.88 -4.83
C LEU A 368 -5.95 -11.18 -3.92
N PRO A 369 -4.97 -10.44 -4.49
CA PRO A 369 -3.95 -9.75 -3.71
C PRO A 369 -4.56 -8.70 -2.77
N MET A 370 -3.96 -8.56 -1.58
CA MET A 370 -4.45 -7.89 -0.35
C MET A 370 -4.83 -6.39 -0.42
N ASN A 371 -5.13 -5.84 -1.58
CA ASN A 371 -5.57 -4.45 -1.71
C ASN A 371 -7.06 -4.33 -1.33
N GLY A 372 -7.33 -3.93 -0.08
CA GLY A 372 -8.68 -3.53 0.35
C GLY A 372 -9.29 -4.33 1.50
N ARG A 373 -8.52 -5.21 2.17
CA ARG A 373 -9.06 -5.99 3.30
C ARG A 373 -9.26 -5.12 4.53
N LEU A 374 -10.42 -5.28 5.16
CA LEU A 374 -10.70 -4.82 6.51
C LEU A 374 -9.75 -5.48 7.52
N GLN A 375 -8.89 -4.68 8.14
CA GLN A 375 -8.18 -5.12 9.33
C GLN A 375 -8.89 -4.55 10.56
N PHE A 376 -9.55 -5.43 11.30
CA PHE A 376 -10.12 -5.14 12.61
C PHE A 376 -9.08 -5.52 13.68
N GLU A 377 -8.35 -4.53 14.18
CA GLU A 377 -7.39 -4.75 15.27
C GLU A 377 -8.05 -4.51 16.64
N GLY A 378 -8.38 -5.60 17.33
CA GLY A 378 -8.70 -5.60 18.77
C GLY A 378 -10.15 -5.29 19.15
N VAL A 379 -10.44 -5.31 20.46
CA VAL A 379 -11.77 -5.17 21.10
C VAL A 379 -12.40 -3.77 20.89
N ASN A 380 -11.66 -2.84 20.29
CA ASN A 380 -12.16 -1.53 19.88
C ASN A 380 -12.10 -1.46 18.35
N VAL A 381 -13.24 -1.33 17.69
CA VAL A 381 -13.35 -1.41 16.24
C VAL A 381 -12.61 -0.24 15.56
N ARG A 382 -11.31 -0.43 15.26
CA ARG A 382 -10.46 0.53 14.53
C ARG A 382 -10.21 0.03 13.11
N GLY A 383 -11.28 -0.14 12.32
CA GLY A 383 -11.18 -0.51 10.92
C GLY A 383 -10.57 0.62 10.08
N ARG A 384 -9.59 0.29 9.22
CA ARG A 384 -9.06 1.16 8.15
C ARG A 384 -9.20 0.46 6.81
N TYR A 385 -9.48 1.23 5.75
CA TYR A 385 -9.70 0.73 4.39
C TYR A 385 -8.94 1.59 3.40
N LEU A 386 -8.22 0.96 2.48
CA LEU A 386 -7.55 1.67 1.38
C LEU A 386 -8.36 1.51 0.09
N VAL A 387 -8.92 2.61 -0.40
CA VAL A 387 -9.59 2.67 -1.70
C VAL A 387 -8.60 3.17 -2.73
N THR A 388 -8.34 2.37 -3.77
CA THR A 388 -7.45 2.73 -4.89
C THR A 388 -8.26 2.98 -6.15
N PHE A 389 -7.98 4.08 -6.84
CA PHE A 389 -8.54 4.41 -8.14
C PHE A 389 -7.44 4.26 -9.20
N GLY A 390 -7.75 3.46 -10.21
CA GLY A 390 -6.96 3.39 -11.44
C GLY A 390 -7.08 4.68 -12.24
N ILE A 391 -6.20 4.82 -13.22
CA ILE A 391 -6.22 5.98 -14.12
C ILE A 391 -7.57 6.07 -14.83
N GLY A 392 -8.21 7.25 -14.74
CA GLY A 392 -9.50 7.56 -15.34
C GLY A 392 -10.72 7.08 -14.56
N GLU A 393 -10.54 6.25 -13.51
CA GLU A 393 -11.65 5.83 -12.66
C GLU A 393 -12.16 7.01 -11.82
N THR A 394 -13.47 7.12 -11.67
CA THR A 394 -14.11 8.17 -10.87
C THR A 394 -14.97 7.63 -9.73
N SER A 395 -15.08 6.31 -9.60
CA SER A 395 -15.89 5.69 -8.55
C SER A 395 -15.38 4.29 -8.19
N LYS A 396 -15.45 3.96 -6.91
CA LYS A 396 -15.32 2.62 -6.34
C LYS A 396 -16.52 2.36 -5.42
N MET A 397 -16.87 1.09 -5.25
CA MET A 397 -17.91 0.67 -4.31
C MET A 397 -17.25 -0.03 -3.13
N LEU A 398 -17.42 0.52 -1.93
CA LEU A 398 -17.16 -0.20 -0.70
C LEU A 398 -18.38 -1.07 -0.39
N LYS A 399 -18.16 -2.35 -0.07
CA LYS A 399 -19.24 -3.29 0.21
C LYS A 399 -19.21 -3.72 1.66
N ILE A 400 -20.37 -3.70 2.31
CA ILE A 400 -20.54 -4.12 3.71
C ILE A 400 -21.76 -5.03 3.76
N LYS A 401 -21.64 -6.22 4.35
CA LYS A 401 -22.78 -7.11 4.55
C LYS A 401 -23.35 -6.86 5.94
N VAL A 402 -24.60 -6.47 6.01
CA VAL A 402 -25.38 -6.43 7.24
C VAL A 402 -25.81 -7.85 7.56
N VAL A 403 -25.60 -8.28 8.81
CA VAL A 403 -26.00 -9.61 9.29
C VAL A 403 -27.37 -9.48 9.93
N GLN A 404 -28.21 -10.50 9.77
CA GLN A 404 -29.49 -10.58 10.49
C GLN A 404 -29.31 -11.40 11.74
N ASP A 405 -29.83 -10.93 12.86
CA ASP A 405 -30.03 -11.79 14.02
C ASP A 405 -31.49 -11.82 14.50
N SER A 406 -31.73 -12.08 15.79
CA SER A 406 -33.07 -12.30 16.33
C SER A 406 -33.25 -11.62 17.70
N ARG A 407 -32.44 -10.60 17.97
CA ARG A 407 -32.42 -9.87 19.24
C ARG A 407 -33.01 -8.50 18.98
N ASP A 408 -33.99 -8.16 19.82
CA ASP A 408 -34.47 -6.78 19.93
C ASP A 408 -33.34 -5.89 20.48
N GLU A 409 -32.85 -5.00 19.64
CA GLU A 409 -31.72 -4.10 19.87
C GLU A 409 -32.07 -2.66 19.50
N LEU A 410 -31.24 -1.73 19.97
CA LEU A 410 -31.38 -0.35 19.51
C LEU A 410 -30.76 -0.23 18.13
N ASN A 411 -31.40 0.54 17.24
CA ASN A 411 -30.80 0.90 15.95
C ASN A 411 -29.33 1.33 16.10
N GLU A 412 -28.50 0.78 15.25
CA GLU A 412 -27.06 0.94 15.34
C GLU A 412 -26.51 1.78 14.21
N ILE A 413 -25.32 2.34 14.43
CA ILE A 413 -24.69 3.28 13.53
C ILE A 413 -23.32 2.77 13.16
N LEU A 414 -23.06 2.68 11.86
CA LEU A 414 -21.72 2.67 11.29
C LEU A 414 -21.40 4.05 10.74
N HIS A 415 -20.33 4.66 11.23
CA HIS A 415 -19.84 5.94 10.71
C HIS A 415 -18.50 5.72 10.01
N LEU A 416 -18.41 6.04 8.72
CA LEU A 416 -17.18 5.99 7.94
C LEU A 416 -16.69 7.40 7.63
N LYS A 417 -15.37 7.59 7.66
CA LYS A 417 -14.71 8.86 7.42
C LYS A 417 -13.53 8.72 6.47
N ILE A 418 -13.35 9.66 5.54
CA ILE A 418 -12.13 9.74 4.72
C ILE A 418 -11.03 10.43 5.54
N ASP A 419 -9.82 9.87 5.57
CA ASP A 419 -8.66 10.48 6.25
C ASP A 419 -7.96 11.49 5.31
N PRO A 420 -8.07 12.81 5.58
CA PRO A 420 -7.47 13.83 4.72
C PRO A 420 -5.94 13.82 4.76
N THR A 421 -5.32 13.15 5.74
CA THR A 421 -3.86 13.05 5.87
C THR A 421 -3.27 11.86 5.12
N LYS A 422 -4.12 10.96 4.61
CA LYS A 422 -3.74 9.72 3.93
C LYS A 422 -4.29 9.67 2.50
N LEU A 423 -4.08 10.78 1.78
CA LEU A 423 -4.46 10.94 0.38
C LEU A 423 -3.22 10.94 -0.52
N SER A 424 -3.22 10.09 -1.55
CA SER A 424 -2.14 10.04 -2.54
C SER A 424 -2.66 10.56 -3.88
N GLY A 425 -2.29 11.78 -4.27
CA GLY A 425 -2.75 12.40 -5.53
C GLY A 425 -4.18 12.95 -5.51
N LEU A 426 -4.85 12.93 -4.36
CA LEU A 426 -6.22 13.44 -4.15
C LEU A 426 -6.23 14.68 -3.27
N ARG A 427 -7.39 15.31 -3.19
CA ARG A 427 -7.76 16.25 -2.12
C ARG A 427 -9.00 15.77 -1.41
N ALA A 428 -9.14 16.10 -0.14
CA ALA A 428 -10.37 15.84 0.57
C ALA A 428 -11.45 16.82 0.08
N ALA A 429 -12.62 16.32 -0.31
CA ALA A 429 -13.73 17.18 -0.71
C ALA A 429 -14.23 18.04 0.46
N SER A 430 -14.74 19.25 0.21
CA SER A 430 -15.27 20.10 1.28
C SER A 430 -16.56 19.57 1.93
N THR A 431 -17.20 18.56 1.33
CA THR A 431 -18.45 17.94 1.77
C THR A 431 -18.37 16.42 1.59
N LEU A 432 -19.27 15.67 2.25
CA LEU A 432 -19.37 14.22 2.12
C LEU A 432 -18.07 13.47 2.44
N GLN A 433 -17.32 13.95 3.43
CA GLN A 433 -16.18 13.22 4.01
C GLN A 433 -16.61 12.17 5.04
N ASP A 434 -17.88 12.18 5.40
CA ASP A 434 -18.52 11.36 6.42
C ASP A 434 -19.69 10.60 5.78
N PHE A 435 -19.81 9.32 6.08
CA PHE A 435 -20.93 8.47 5.67
C PHE A 435 -21.51 7.76 6.89
N ARG A 436 -22.83 7.82 7.06
CA ARG A 436 -23.56 7.16 8.15
C ARG A 436 -24.49 6.08 7.63
N LEU A 437 -24.24 4.84 8.01
CA LEU A 437 -25.17 3.73 7.84
C LEU A 437 -25.92 3.49 9.16
N THR A 438 -27.24 3.53 9.12
CA THR A 438 -28.09 3.10 10.22
C THR A 438 -28.62 1.69 9.92
N ILE A 439 -28.33 0.75 10.83
CA ILE A 439 -28.93 -0.57 10.84
C ILE A 439 -30.17 -0.47 11.73
N VAL A 440 -31.33 -0.70 11.13
CA VAL A 440 -32.63 -0.66 11.79
C VAL A 440 -32.95 -2.07 12.23
N ASP A 441 -33.12 -2.24 13.53
CA ASP A 441 -33.57 -3.49 14.10
C ASP A 441 -35.01 -3.78 13.63
N GLU A 442 -35.26 -5.02 13.22
CA GLU A 442 -36.57 -5.54 12.81
C GLU A 442 -37.14 -6.59 13.74
N ASP A 443 -36.42 -6.92 14.81
CA ASP A 443 -36.91 -7.84 15.80
C ASP A 443 -38.01 -7.20 16.65
N ALA A 444 -39.03 -8.00 16.96
CA ALA A 444 -40.15 -7.49 17.73
C ALA A 444 -39.68 -7.21 19.17
N PRO A 445 -40.03 -6.04 19.75
CA PRO A 445 -39.72 -5.78 21.13
C PRO A 445 -40.34 -6.87 22.00
N TYR A 446 -39.53 -7.44 22.90
CA TYR A 446 -40.00 -8.46 23.82
C TYR A 446 -41.32 -7.99 24.45
N SER A 447 -42.41 -8.75 24.28
CA SER A 447 -43.78 -8.28 24.51
C SER A 447 -44.13 -7.98 25.98
N GLY A 448 -43.13 -7.94 26.86
CA GLY A 448 -43.21 -7.40 28.22
C GLY A 448 -44.06 -8.23 29.18
N THR A 449 -44.67 -9.32 28.71
CA THR A 449 -45.28 -10.29 29.62
C THR A 449 -44.13 -11.10 30.18
N ALA A 450 -43.76 -10.82 31.43
CA ALA A 450 -42.70 -11.56 32.11
C ALA A 450 -43.03 -13.05 32.01
N LEU A 451 -42.29 -13.77 31.16
CA LEU A 451 -42.39 -15.21 31.05
C LEU A 451 -42.13 -15.78 32.44
N THR A 452 -42.90 -16.79 32.77
CA THR A 452 -42.75 -17.54 34.01
C THR A 452 -42.43 -18.97 33.68
N TYR A 453 -41.79 -19.69 34.60
CA TYR A 453 -41.59 -21.11 34.47
C TYR A 453 -42.92 -21.84 34.19
N THR A 454 -44.00 -21.43 34.88
CA THR A 454 -45.36 -21.93 34.64
C THR A 454 -45.81 -21.73 33.19
N SER A 455 -45.56 -20.56 32.60
CA SER A 455 -45.91 -20.28 31.19
C SER A 455 -45.08 -21.12 30.22
N LEU A 456 -43.78 -21.26 30.47
CA LEU A 456 -42.86 -22.05 29.63
C LEU A 456 -43.14 -23.56 29.71
N MET A 457 -43.68 -24.02 30.84
CA MET A 457 -44.07 -25.42 31.08
C MET A 457 -45.55 -25.70 30.78
N SER A 458 -46.34 -24.69 30.40
CA SER A 458 -47.75 -24.87 30.03
C SER A 458 -47.90 -25.67 28.72
N ASN A 459 -49.11 -26.16 28.42
CA ASN A 459 -49.36 -26.86 27.16
C ASN A 459 -49.12 -25.90 25.98
N GLY A 460 -48.11 -26.19 25.15
CA GLY A 460 -47.67 -25.31 24.07
C GLY A 460 -46.50 -24.38 24.45
N GLY A 461 -46.06 -24.36 25.71
CA GLY A 461 -44.90 -23.60 26.17
C GLY A 461 -43.57 -24.20 25.68
N ILE A 462 -42.53 -23.35 25.58
CA ILE A 462 -41.23 -23.70 24.98
C ILE A 462 -40.59 -24.90 25.69
N LEU A 463 -40.51 -24.88 27.03
CA LEU A 463 -39.89 -25.97 27.79
C LEU A 463 -40.75 -27.25 27.78
N ALA A 464 -42.07 -27.11 27.76
CA ALA A 464 -42.98 -28.24 27.65
C ALA A 464 -42.85 -28.94 26.28
N ASN A 465 -42.80 -28.18 25.19
CA ASN A 465 -42.73 -28.75 23.84
C ASN A 465 -41.34 -29.33 23.54
N GLU A 466 -40.28 -28.59 23.88
CA GLU A 466 -38.93 -28.89 23.42
C GLU A 466 -38.16 -29.81 24.38
N CYS A 467 -38.43 -29.74 25.69
CA CYS A 467 -37.60 -30.40 26.70
C CYS A 467 -38.30 -31.54 27.45
N LEU A 468 -39.61 -31.43 27.70
CA LEU A 468 -40.33 -32.35 28.59
C LEU A 468 -40.33 -33.81 28.12
N ARG A 469 -40.21 -34.07 26.81
CA ARG A 469 -40.15 -35.44 26.27
C ARG A 469 -38.98 -36.27 26.81
N CYS A 470 -37.87 -35.60 27.16
CA CYS A 470 -36.61 -36.24 27.56
C CYS A 470 -36.16 -35.91 28.99
N HIS A 471 -36.74 -34.89 29.62
CA HIS A 471 -36.37 -34.39 30.93
C HIS A 471 -37.59 -34.36 31.86
N ASN A 472 -38.16 -35.53 32.17
CA ASN A 472 -39.30 -35.65 33.08
C ASN A 472 -39.01 -36.67 34.20
N SER A 473 -39.98 -36.85 35.10
CA SER A 473 -39.87 -37.75 36.25
C SER A 473 -39.66 -39.23 35.88
N VAL A 474 -40.02 -39.63 34.66
CA VAL A 474 -39.86 -41.00 34.15
C VAL A 474 -38.58 -41.13 33.33
N LEU A 475 -38.41 -40.25 32.34
CA LEU A 475 -37.25 -40.21 31.46
C LEU A 475 -36.43 -38.97 31.82
N ASN A 476 -35.41 -39.20 32.64
CA ASN A 476 -34.59 -38.16 33.25
C ASN A 476 -33.20 -38.11 32.58
N ARG A 477 -33.14 -37.75 31.30
CA ARG A 477 -31.85 -37.65 30.58
C ARG A 477 -31.04 -36.49 31.15
N GLY A 478 -29.74 -36.69 31.34
CA GLY A 478 -28.90 -35.69 31.99
C GLY A 478 -29.11 -35.55 33.51
N GLY A 479 -29.96 -36.37 34.13
CA GLY A 479 -30.08 -36.48 35.57
C GLY A 479 -30.88 -35.35 36.26
N TYR A 480 -31.63 -34.53 35.54
CA TYR A 480 -32.67 -33.65 36.10
C TYR A 480 -34.06 -33.83 35.44
N ASP A 481 -35.09 -33.57 36.24
CA ASP A 481 -36.51 -33.51 35.84
C ASP A 481 -36.88 -32.04 35.62
N ILE A 482 -37.19 -31.67 34.38
CA ILE A 482 -37.54 -30.29 34.01
C ILE A 482 -38.91 -29.87 34.51
N THR A 483 -39.69 -30.76 35.14
CA THR A 483 -40.92 -30.38 35.86
C THR A 483 -40.66 -29.96 37.32
N ASN A 484 -39.43 -30.13 37.80
CA ASN A 484 -39.02 -29.80 39.16
C ASN A 484 -38.10 -28.57 39.17
N TYR A 485 -38.70 -27.39 39.21
CA TYR A 485 -37.97 -26.11 39.23
C TYR A 485 -36.86 -26.06 40.30
N GLU A 486 -37.16 -26.47 41.53
CA GLU A 486 -36.19 -26.48 42.64
C GLU A 486 -34.98 -27.38 42.36
N GLN A 487 -35.19 -28.50 41.66
CA GLN A 487 -34.10 -29.37 41.23
C GLN A 487 -33.24 -28.68 40.15
N LEU A 488 -33.84 -27.95 39.21
CA LEU A 488 -33.10 -27.22 38.17
C LEU A 488 -32.16 -26.18 38.76
N ILE A 489 -32.65 -25.41 39.74
CA ILE A 489 -31.87 -24.40 40.47
C ILE A 489 -30.77 -25.07 41.30
N ARG A 490 -31.12 -26.07 42.13
CA ARG A 490 -30.17 -26.75 43.02
C ARG A 490 -29.03 -27.43 42.26
N LYS A 491 -29.30 -27.95 41.06
CA LYS A 491 -28.29 -28.60 40.20
C LYS A 491 -27.59 -27.64 39.25
N ALA A 492 -27.87 -26.33 39.33
CA ALA A 492 -27.34 -25.31 38.43
C ALA A 492 -27.60 -25.59 36.94
N ILE A 493 -28.67 -26.34 36.63
CA ILE A 493 -29.16 -26.50 35.26
C ILE A 493 -29.74 -25.17 34.76
N LEU A 494 -30.35 -24.43 35.70
CA LEU A 494 -30.91 -23.10 35.53
C LEU A 494 -30.31 -22.18 36.60
N ARG A 495 -29.78 -21.01 36.19
CA ARG A 495 -29.23 -19.98 37.07
C ARG A 495 -29.98 -18.65 36.84
N PRO A 496 -30.88 -18.26 37.75
CA PRO A 496 -31.59 -16.99 37.70
C PRO A 496 -30.66 -15.80 37.48
N GLY A 497 -30.98 -14.96 36.50
CA GLY A 497 -30.20 -13.77 36.11
C GLY A 497 -28.97 -14.06 35.25
N ASP A 498 -28.65 -15.34 34.99
CA ASP A 498 -27.38 -15.73 34.38
C ASP A 498 -27.57 -16.82 33.31
N PRO A 499 -28.03 -16.43 32.10
CA PRO A 499 -28.17 -17.37 30.98
C PRO A 499 -26.83 -17.96 30.55
N ALA A 500 -25.73 -17.20 30.68
CA ALA A 500 -24.40 -17.64 30.26
C ALA A 500 -23.86 -18.81 31.08
N ASN A 501 -24.31 -18.98 32.33
CA ASN A 501 -23.96 -20.12 33.17
C ASN A 501 -25.13 -21.07 33.44
N SER A 502 -26.25 -20.90 32.73
CA SER A 502 -27.39 -21.82 32.77
C SER A 502 -27.18 -22.93 31.75
N ILE A 503 -26.81 -24.15 32.20
CA ILE A 503 -26.53 -25.30 31.32
C ILE A 503 -27.68 -25.55 30.34
N MET A 504 -28.92 -25.40 30.78
CA MET A 504 -30.09 -25.53 29.92
C MET A 504 -30.05 -24.56 28.74
N PHE A 505 -29.80 -23.28 29.00
CA PHE A 505 -29.76 -22.25 27.96
C PHE A 505 -28.55 -22.43 27.05
N LEU A 506 -27.36 -22.72 27.61
CA LEU A 506 -26.16 -23.00 26.83
C LEU A 506 -26.38 -24.13 25.82
N ARG A 507 -27.12 -25.19 26.19
CA ARG A 507 -27.44 -26.29 25.26
C ARG A 507 -28.54 -25.95 24.27
N MET A 508 -29.46 -25.04 24.60
CA MET A 508 -30.45 -24.51 23.65
C MET A 508 -29.78 -23.62 22.60
N ASP A 509 -28.79 -22.84 23.00
CA ASP A 509 -28.07 -21.86 22.17
C ASP A 509 -26.77 -22.40 21.56
N ALA A 510 -26.49 -23.70 21.72
CA ALA A 510 -25.25 -24.33 21.26
C ALA A 510 -25.22 -24.55 19.74
N ASP A 511 -25.19 -23.46 18.98
CA ASP A 511 -24.65 -23.49 17.62
C ASP A 511 -23.12 -23.72 17.72
N ASN A 512 -22.69 -24.97 17.55
CA ASN A 512 -21.27 -25.36 17.45
C ASN A 512 -20.39 -25.15 18.70
N ILE A 513 -20.93 -25.25 19.93
CA ILE A 513 -20.06 -25.26 21.12
C ILE A 513 -19.34 -26.63 21.22
N PRO A 514 -18.00 -26.70 21.12
CA PRO A 514 -17.29 -27.96 21.16
C PRO A 514 -17.52 -28.71 22.49
N GLY A 515 -17.97 -29.96 22.41
CA GLY A 515 -18.21 -30.81 23.58
C GLY A 515 -19.60 -30.70 24.21
N LEU A 516 -20.49 -29.85 23.67
CA LEU A 516 -21.89 -29.79 24.08
C LEU A 516 -22.81 -30.11 22.89
N ASP A 517 -23.50 -31.25 22.95
CA ASP A 517 -24.55 -31.53 21.98
C ASP A 517 -25.71 -30.55 22.19
N PRO A 518 -26.20 -29.88 21.11
CA PRO A 518 -27.34 -28.99 21.19
C PRO A 518 -28.59 -29.74 21.64
N MET A 519 -29.46 -29.02 22.35
CA MET A 519 -30.76 -29.52 22.81
C MET A 519 -31.88 -28.62 22.28
N PRO A 520 -32.93 -29.19 21.68
CA PRO A 520 -33.18 -30.62 21.46
C PRO A 520 -32.17 -31.31 20.52
N LEU A 521 -31.96 -32.62 20.73
CA LEU A 521 -31.12 -33.45 19.84
C LEU A 521 -31.66 -33.54 18.39
N THR A 522 -32.89 -33.09 18.16
CA THR A 522 -33.54 -33.08 16.84
C THR A 522 -33.21 -31.84 16.01
N GLY A 523 -32.47 -30.88 16.58
CA GLY A 523 -32.20 -29.59 15.97
C GLY A 523 -32.39 -28.47 16.99
N LEU A 524 -31.83 -27.30 16.68
CA LEU A 524 -31.92 -26.13 17.55
C LEU A 524 -33.35 -25.60 17.61
N ILE A 525 -33.70 -25.07 18.77
CA ILE A 525 -34.96 -24.36 19.00
C ILE A 525 -34.97 -23.09 18.12
N ASP A 526 -36.16 -22.67 17.71
CA ASP A 526 -36.36 -21.40 17.00
C ASP A 526 -35.65 -20.23 17.73
N PRO A 527 -34.91 -19.36 17.00
CA PRO A 527 -34.18 -18.26 17.63
C PRO A 527 -35.01 -17.35 18.52
N ALA A 528 -36.27 -17.05 18.15
CA ALA A 528 -37.14 -16.21 18.97
C ALA A 528 -37.53 -16.91 20.28
N GLN A 529 -37.77 -18.22 20.24
CA GLN A 529 -38.01 -19.02 21.45
C GLN A 529 -36.76 -19.13 22.35
N ARG A 530 -35.56 -19.22 21.76
CA ARG A 530 -34.31 -19.15 22.54
C ARG A 530 -34.17 -17.79 23.22
N PHE A 531 -34.45 -16.71 22.49
CA PHE A 531 -34.46 -15.36 23.04
C PHE A 531 -35.45 -15.23 24.20
N ASP A 532 -36.68 -15.73 24.07
CA ASP A 532 -37.67 -15.76 25.14
C ASP A 532 -37.16 -16.45 26.41
N VAL A 533 -36.54 -17.63 26.27
CA VAL A 533 -35.94 -18.35 27.40
C VAL A 533 -34.77 -17.57 28.01
N LYS A 534 -33.93 -16.93 27.19
CA LYS A 534 -32.83 -16.05 27.64
C LYS A 534 -33.36 -14.89 28.48
N GLN A 535 -34.39 -14.21 27.99
CA GLN A 535 -35.01 -13.07 28.67
C GLN A 535 -35.67 -13.49 29.99
N TRP A 536 -36.38 -14.63 30.00
CA TRP A 536 -36.92 -15.20 31.23
C TRP A 536 -35.81 -15.46 32.27
N ILE A 537 -34.68 -16.04 31.86
CA ILE A 537 -33.55 -16.29 32.77
C ILE A 537 -32.99 -14.96 33.27
N LEU A 538 -32.74 -13.97 32.40
CA LEU A 538 -32.25 -12.64 32.77
C LEU A 538 -33.19 -11.94 33.78
N GLN A 539 -34.50 -12.17 33.68
CA GLN A 539 -35.53 -11.66 34.59
C GLN A 539 -35.59 -12.42 35.93
N GLY A 540 -34.61 -13.27 36.23
CA GLY A 540 -34.54 -14.04 37.47
C GLY A 540 -35.25 -15.39 37.40
N ALA A 541 -35.51 -15.89 36.19
CA ALA A 541 -36.14 -17.18 35.94
C ALA A 541 -37.43 -17.41 36.76
N LEU A 542 -38.29 -16.38 36.83
CA LEU A 542 -39.45 -16.34 37.73
C LEU A 542 -40.30 -17.63 37.67
N ASN A 543 -40.63 -18.17 38.85
CA ASN A 543 -41.46 -19.36 39.05
C ASN A 543 -42.67 -19.02 39.92
N ASN A 544 -43.68 -18.41 39.31
CA ASN A 544 -44.88 -17.88 39.95
C ASN A 544 -46.18 -18.42 39.36
#